data_AF-A0A2T4YXJ3-F1
#
_entry.id   AF-A0A2T4YXJ3-F1
#
_cell.length_a   1.000
_cell.length_b   1.000
_cell.length_c   1.000
_cell.angle_alpha   90.00
_cell.angle_beta   90.00
_cell.angle_gamma   90.00
#
_symmetry.space_group_name_H-M   'P 1'
#
loop_
_entity.id
_entity.type
_entity.pdbx_description
1 polymer ?
#
loop_
_entity_poly.entity_id
_entity_poly.type
_entity_poly.pdbx_seq_one_letter_code
_entity_poly.pdbx_strand_id
1 'polypeptide(L)'
;MTDETRPSLPLPGLVFVAAMLVAGLALAFLLKAYPGLGQAIPGLMWLLGVALVVDIVINTLAMQGRIDAPLAMPWRFGGYFAGAILHTLAAAQLG
;
A
#
# COMPACT_ATOMS: atom_id res chain seq x y z
N MET A 1 19.63 -5.96 33.71
CA MET A 1 18.31 -5.47 33.26
C MET A 1 18.15 -5.91 31.82
N THR A 2 17.41 -6.99 31.60
CA THR A 2 17.05 -7.47 30.26
C THR A 2 15.90 -6.61 29.77
N ASP A 3 16.22 -5.64 28.91
CA ASP A 3 15.21 -4.84 28.23
C ASP A 3 14.48 -5.78 27.26
N GLU A 4 13.24 -6.16 27.60
CA GLU A 4 12.35 -6.87 26.70
C GLU A 4 12.05 -5.94 25.53
N THR A 5 12.91 -5.97 24.50
CA THR A 5 12.62 -5.41 23.18
C THR A 5 11.48 -6.21 22.57
N ARG A 6 10.25 -5.98 23.04
CA ARG A 6 9.05 -6.36 22.31
C ARG A 6 9.19 -5.70 20.94
N PRO A 7 9.24 -6.47 19.84
CA PRO A 7 9.24 -5.87 18.51
C PRO A 7 7.89 -5.18 18.35
N SER A 8 7.79 -3.91 18.73
CA SER A 8 6.65 -3.08 18.44
C SER A 8 6.65 -2.88 16.94
N LEU A 9 5.75 -3.59 16.25
CA LEU A 9 5.57 -3.40 14.81
C LEU A 9 5.29 -1.92 14.55
N PRO A 10 6.07 -1.26 13.68
CA PRO A 10 5.87 0.16 13.41
C PRO A 10 4.52 0.34 12.74
N LEU A 11 3.56 0.89 13.51
CA LEU A 11 2.18 1.14 13.09
C LEU A 11 2.07 1.80 11.70
N PRO A 12 2.92 2.78 11.31
CA PRO A 12 2.85 3.39 9.98
C PRO A 12 3.08 2.39 8.85
N GLY A 13 4.02 1.47 9.05
CA GLY A 13 4.32 0.41 8.08
C GLY A 13 3.15 -0.54 7.90
N LEU A 14 2.51 -0.93 9.01
CA LEU A 14 1.34 -1.80 8.99
C LEU A 14 0.14 -1.15 8.29
N VAL A 15 -0.11 0.14 8.58
CA VAL A 15 -1.17 0.93 7.94
C VAL A 15 -0.91 1.06 6.43
N PHE A 16 0.34 1.31 6.02
CA PHE A 16 0.69 1.38 4.60
C PHE A 16 0.43 0.05 3.89
N VAL A 17 0.88 -1.07 4.47
CA VAL A 17 0.64 -2.41 3.89
C VAL A 17 -0.85 -2.71 3.78
N ALA A 18 -1.63 -2.44 4.83
CA ALA A 18 -3.08 -2.64 4.82
C ALA A 18 -3.75 -1.78 3.72
N ALA A 19 -3.36 -0.52 3.58
CA ALA A 19 -3.86 0.35 2.52
C ALA A 19 -3.53 -0.20 1.12
N MET A 20 -2.31 -0.72 0.90
CA MET A 20 -1.93 -1.31 -0.38
C MET A 20 -2.69 -2.59 -0.71
N LEU A 21 -2.96 -3.44 0.29
CA LEU A 21 -3.77 -4.65 0.09
C LEU A 21 -5.21 -4.29 -0.31
N VAL A 22 -5.83 -3.37 0.41
CA VAL A 22 -7.19 -2.89 0.09
C VAL A 22 -7.22 -2.25 -1.31
N ALA A 23 -6.22 -1.43 -1.63
CA ALA A 23 -6.10 -0.78 -2.93
C ALA A 23 -5.91 -1.80 -4.08
N GLY A 24 -5.04 -2.79 -3.89
CA GLY A 24 -4.80 -3.84 -4.89
C GLY A 24 -6.06 -4.63 -5.20
N LEU A 25 -6.83 -4.99 -4.16
CA LEU A 25 -8.11 -5.66 -4.33
C LEU A 25 -9.14 -4.77 -5.02
N ALA A 26 -9.33 -3.53 -4.52
CA ALA A 26 -10.27 -2.57 -5.09
C ALA A 26 -9.98 -2.26 -6.56
N LEU A 27 -8.70 -2.13 -6.93
CA LEU A 27 -8.29 -1.90 -8.31
C LEU A 27 -8.62 -3.08 -9.23
N ALA A 28 -8.48 -4.32 -8.77
CA ALA A 28 -8.84 -5.48 -9.57
C ALA A 28 -10.34 -5.48 -9.92
N PHE A 29 -11.20 -5.17 -8.95
CA PHE A 29 -12.64 -5.02 -9.19
C PHE A 29 -12.97 -3.80 -10.05
N LEU A 30 -12.31 -2.67 -9.82
CA LEU A 30 -12.54 -1.42 -10.57
C LEU A 30 -12.17 -1.59 -12.05
N LEU A 31 -11.02 -2.20 -12.35
CA LEU A 31 -10.56 -2.42 -13.72
C LEU A 31 -11.40 -3.48 -14.44
N LYS A 32 -12.00 -4.44 -13.71
CA LYS A 32 -13.00 -5.34 -14.28
C LYS A 32 -14.29 -4.61 -14.64
N ALA A 33 -14.79 -3.73 -13.76
CA ALA A 33 -16.00 -2.95 -14.03
C ALA A 33 -15.79 -1.91 -15.14
N TYR A 34 -14.58 -1.35 -15.24
CA TYR A 34 -14.21 -0.28 -16.17
C TYR A 34 -12.90 -0.60 -16.91
N PRO A 35 -12.92 -1.53 -17.89
CA PRO A 35 -11.72 -1.98 -18.60
C PRO A 35 -11.01 -0.86 -19.36
N GLY A 36 -11.73 0.20 -19.78
CA GLY A 36 -11.14 1.36 -20.44
C GLY A 36 -10.08 2.10 -19.59
N LEU A 37 -10.19 2.04 -18.26
CA LEU A 37 -9.18 2.63 -17.36
C LEU A 37 -7.85 1.88 -17.39
N GLY A 38 -7.90 0.55 -17.56
CA GLY A 38 -6.72 -0.31 -17.63
C GLY A 38 -5.99 -0.23 -18.99
N GLN A 39 -6.71 0.17 -20.04
CA GLN A 39 -6.11 0.41 -21.36
C GLN A 39 -5.37 1.74 -21.42
N ALA A 40 -5.87 2.77 -20.72
CA ALA A 40 -5.23 4.08 -20.66
C ALA A 40 -4.01 4.09 -19.72
N ILE A 41 -4.13 3.44 -18.56
CA ILE A 41 -3.07 3.40 -17.54
C ILE A 41 -2.97 1.95 -17.02
N PRO A 42 -1.77 1.33 -17.05
CA PRO A 42 -1.58 -0.03 -16.53
C PRO A 42 -2.05 -0.17 -15.08
N GLY A 43 -2.67 -1.29 -14.72
CA GLY A 43 -3.23 -1.50 -13.37
C GLY A 43 -2.22 -1.26 -12.23
N LEU A 44 -0.96 -1.66 -12.42
CA LEU A 44 0.10 -1.43 -11.44
C LEU A 44 0.49 0.05 -11.29
N MET A 45 0.30 0.86 -12.34
CA MET A 45 0.51 2.30 -12.26
C MET A 45 -0.55 3.00 -11.40
N TRP A 46 -1.80 2.52 -11.44
CA TRP A 46 -2.82 2.98 -10.50
C TRP A 46 -2.43 2.69 -9.05
N LEU A 47 -1.87 1.49 -8.81
CA LEU A 47 -1.38 1.12 -7.47
C LEU A 47 -0.22 2.00 -7.01
N LEU A 48 0.70 2.38 -7.92
CA LEU A 48 1.77 3.35 -7.61
C LEU A 48 1.20 4.73 -7.24
N GLY A 49 0.14 5.18 -7.94
CA GLY A 49 -0.55 6.42 -7.60
C GLY A 49 -1.12 6.39 -6.17
N VAL A 50 -1.74 5.28 -5.79
CA VAL A 50 -2.25 5.09 -4.42
C VAL A 50 -1.09 5.04 -3.40
N ALA A 51 -0.01 4.31 -3.71
CA ALA A 51 1.18 4.24 -2.87
C ALA A 51 1.76 5.63 -2.59
N LEU A 52 1.86 6.47 -3.62
CA LEU A 52 2.36 7.85 -3.49
C LEU A 52 1.46 8.70 -2.59
N VAL A 53 0.14 8.65 -2.78
CA VAL A 53 -0.80 9.42 -1.94
C VAL A 53 -0.69 9.00 -0.48
N VAL A 54 -0.66 7.70 -0.19
CA VAL A 54 -0.54 7.20 1.18
C VAL A 54 0.81 7.56 1.79
N ASP A 55 1.90 7.44 1.02
CA ASP A 55 3.25 7.81 1.49
C ASP A 55 3.32 9.31 1.83
N ILE A 56 2.76 10.19 0.98
CA ILE A 56 2.68 11.63 1.27
C ILE A 56 1.90 11.87 2.57
N VAL A 57 0.74 11.24 2.75
CA VAL A 57 -0.08 11.40 3.96
C VAL A 57 0.70 10.97 5.21
N ILE A 58 1.32 9.79 5.21
CA ILE A 58 2.08 9.29 6.37
C ILE A 58 3.28 10.18 6.66
N ASN A 59 4.06 10.57 5.65
CA ASN A 59 5.22 11.44 5.87
C ASN A 59 4.80 12.85 6.31
N THR A 60 3.68 13.38 5.82
CA THR A 60 3.14 14.67 6.28
C THR A 60 2.75 14.61 7.74
N LEU A 61 2.08 13.53 8.17
CA LEU A 61 1.70 13.34 9.57
C LEU A 61 2.92 13.14 10.47
N ALA A 62 3.96 12.44 9.99
CA ALA A 62 5.23 12.32 10.71
C ALA A 62 5.95 13.66 10.85
N MET A 63 6.00 14.48 9.79
CA MET A 63 6.57 15.84 9.85
C MET A 63 5.82 16.76 10.80
N GLN A 64 4.51 16.56 10.98
CA GLN A 64 3.68 17.28 11.95
C GLN A 64 3.84 16.78 13.39
N GLY A 65 4.68 15.76 13.63
CA GLY A 65 4.85 15.14 14.95
C GLY A 65 3.63 14.35 15.43
N ARG A 66 2.70 13.99 14.53
CA ARG A 66 1.51 13.18 14.87
C ARG A 66 1.78 11.68 14.86
N ILE A 67 2.91 11.26 14.32
CA ILE A 67 3.33 9.85 14.28
C ILE A 67 4.83 9.76 14.58
N ASP A 68 5.21 8.74 15.33
CA ASP A 68 6.55 8.62 15.94
C ASP A 68 7.69 8.44 14.93
N ALA A 69 7.39 7.95 13.72
CA ALA A 69 8.41 7.69 12.71
C ALA A 69 7.89 7.87 11.27
N PRO A 70 8.73 8.38 10.35
CA PRO A 70 8.44 8.37 8.93
C PRO A 70 8.37 6.94 8.39
N LEU A 71 7.70 6.78 7.25
CA LEU A 71 7.55 5.46 6.64
C LEU A 71 8.91 4.94 6.13
N ALA A 72 9.39 3.83 6.70
CA ALA A 72 10.67 3.25 6.29
C ALA A 72 10.56 2.56 4.92
N MET A 73 11.66 2.60 4.16
CA MET A 73 11.73 1.99 2.82
C MET A 73 11.30 0.52 2.74
N PRO A 74 11.67 -0.38 3.68
CA PRO A 74 11.24 -1.77 3.62
C PRO A 74 9.71 -1.93 3.62
N TRP A 75 8.99 -1.08 4.35
CA TRP A 75 7.52 -1.10 4.39
C TRP A 75 6.90 -0.58 3.10
N ARG A 76 7.51 0.43 2.46
CA ARG A 76 7.08 0.92 1.15
C ARG A 76 7.17 -0.17 0.10
N PHE A 77 8.33 -0.82 0.00
CA PHE A 77 8.55 -1.92 -0.95
C PHE A 77 7.63 -3.10 -0.63
N GLY A 78 7.64 -3.58 0.62
CA GLY A 78 6.84 -4.73 1.03
C GLY A 78 5.33 -4.51 0.82
N GLY A 79 4.80 -3.34 1.18
CA GLY A 79 3.41 -3.00 0.98
C GLY A 79 3.02 -2.92 -0.49
N TYR A 80 3.83 -2.26 -1.31
CA TYR A 80 3.56 -2.16 -2.74
C TYR A 80 3.52 -3.54 -3.41
N PHE A 81 4.52 -4.39 -3.16
CA PHE A 81 4.54 -5.75 -3.73
C PHE A 81 3.39 -6.61 -3.21
N ALA A 82 3.05 -6.52 -1.92
CA ALA A 82 1.91 -7.23 -1.37
C ALA A 82 0.59 -6.83 -2.06
N GLY A 83 0.37 -5.52 -2.26
CA GLY A 83 -0.78 -5.01 -3.01
C GLY A 83 -0.77 -5.43 -4.48
N ALA A 84 0.40 -5.43 -5.14
CA ALA A 84 0.55 -5.82 -6.54
C ALA A 84 0.29 -7.32 -6.76
N ILE A 85 0.79 -8.17 -5.85
CA ILE A 85 0.50 -9.60 -5.86
C ILE A 85 -1.00 -9.82 -5.68
N LEU A 86 -1.62 -9.19 -4.67
CA LEU A 86 -3.05 -9.34 -4.43
C LEU A 86 -3.90 -8.85 -5.61
N HIS A 87 -3.55 -7.71 -6.20
CA HIS A 87 -4.18 -7.21 -7.42
C HIS A 87 -4.11 -8.24 -8.55
N THR A 88 -2.92 -8.80 -8.79
CA THR A 88 -2.69 -9.77 -9.87
C THR A 88 -3.48 -11.06 -9.63
N LEU A 89 -3.47 -11.57 -8.40
CA LEU A 89 -4.25 -12.76 -8.02
C LEU A 89 -5.76 -12.49 -8.15
N ALA A 90 -6.24 -11.36 -7.65
CA ALA A 90 -7.65 -11.00 -7.75
C ALA A 90 -8.08 -10.79 -9.20
N ALA A 91 -7.27 -10.09 -10.01
CA ALA A 91 -7.53 -9.90 -11.43
C ALA A 91 -7.57 -11.24 -12.19
N ALA A 92 -6.68 -12.19 -11.86
CA ALA A 92 -6.66 -13.52 -12.46
C ALA A 92 -7.92 -14.33 -12.12
N GLN A 93 -8.44 -14.23 -10.90
CA GLN A 93 -9.69 -14.90 -10.49
C GLN A 93 -10.95 -14.23 -11.04
N LEU A 94 -10.82 -12.97 -11.47
CA LEU A 94 -11.89 -12.16 -12.02
C LEU A 94 -11.97 -12.21 -13.55
N GLY A 95 -10.95 -12.76 -14.23
CA GLY A 95 -10.98 -13.09 -15.66
C GLY A 95 -11.79 -14.34 -15.95
#